data_AF-A0AA40C475-F1
#
_entry.id   AF-A0AA40C475-F1
#
_cell.length_a   1.000
_cell.length_b   1.000
_cell.length_c   1.000
_cell.angle_alpha   90.00
_cell.angle_beta   90.00
_cell.angle_gamma   90.00
#
_symmetry.space_group_name_H-M   'P 1'
#
loop_
_entity.id
_entity.type
_entity.pdbx_description
1 polymer ?
#
loop_
_entity_poly.entity_id
_entity_poly.type
_entity_poly.pdbx_seq_one_letter_code
_entity_poly.pdbx_strand_id
1 'polypeptide(L)'
;MAAAASFGGAAVLTTGLAEPLVSQLPVDPLFAMIGMVISCAGLGWLAGPSIGSLVFNAVKRNYKGQMAIKESQFFARVKKHRVDPSTSSMGNPVPDFYGEKISSVAGYRQWLKDQRNFNKKRTLV
;
A
#
# COMPACT_ATOMS: atom_id res chain seq x y z
N MET A 1 -8.96 9.24 -4.36
CA MET A 1 -8.48 10.52 -3.81
C MET A 1 -7.85 11.44 -4.86
N ALA A 2 -7.33 10.92 -5.99
CA ALA A 2 -7.02 11.74 -7.17
C ALA A 2 -8.22 12.62 -7.59
N ALA A 3 -9.43 12.04 -7.60
CA ALA A 3 -10.67 12.78 -7.87
C ALA A 3 -10.89 13.98 -6.94
N ALA A 4 -10.60 13.89 -5.63
CA ALA A 4 -10.88 14.99 -4.69
C ALA A 4 -9.97 16.21 -4.92
N ALA A 5 -8.70 15.98 -5.27
CA ALA A 5 -7.78 17.06 -5.63
C ALA A 5 -8.05 17.61 -7.04
N SER A 6 -8.48 16.76 -7.98
CA SER A 6 -8.97 17.21 -9.30
C SER A 6 -10.24 18.05 -9.17
N PHE A 7 -11.20 17.66 -8.32
CA PHE A 7 -12.42 18.43 -8.06
C PHE A 7 -12.13 19.74 -7.31
N GLY A 8 -11.26 19.73 -6.30
CA GLY A 8 -10.85 20.94 -5.59
C GLY A 8 -10.06 21.91 -6.48
N GLY A 9 -9.13 21.39 -7.28
CA GLY A 9 -8.38 22.17 -8.26
C GLY A 9 -9.28 22.75 -9.36
N ALA A 10 -10.19 21.95 -9.91
CA ALA A 10 -11.17 22.43 -10.89
C ALA A 10 -12.10 23.50 -10.28
N ALA A 11 -12.57 23.31 -9.04
CA ALA A 11 -13.41 24.30 -8.35
C ALA A 11 -12.67 25.63 -8.15
N VAL A 12 -11.38 25.60 -7.77
CA VAL A 12 -10.54 26.80 -7.62
C VAL A 12 -10.25 27.47 -8.98
N LEU A 13 -10.14 26.70 -10.06
CA LEU A 13 -9.99 27.27 -11.40
C LEU A 13 -11.28 27.96 -11.87
N THR A 14 -12.46 27.49 -11.44
CA THR A 14 -13.75 28.12 -11.79
C THR A 14 -14.09 29.39 -11.00
N THR A 15 -13.35 29.71 -9.93
CA THR A 15 -13.57 30.96 -9.15
C THR A 15 -12.89 32.18 -9.76
N GLY A 16 -12.28 32.07 -10.94
CA GLY A 16 -11.60 33.18 -11.64
C GLY A 16 -10.18 33.46 -11.15
N LEU A 17 -9.69 32.73 -10.14
CA LEU A 17 -8.32 32.89 -9.61
C LEU A 17 -7.24 32.52 -10.63
N ALA A 18 -7.62 31.81 -11.69
CA ALA A 18 -6.72 31.39 -12.76
C ALA A 18 -6.49 32.46 -13.84
N GLU A 19 -7.41 33.43 -13.99
CA GLU A 19 -7.35 34.46 -15.04
C GLU A 19 -6.06 35.33 -15.05
N PRO A 20 -5.57 35.83 -13.90
CA PRO A 20 -4.32 36.60 -13.89
C PRO A 20 -3.10 35.73 -14.22
N LEU A 21 -3.17 34.41 -14.03
CA LEU A 21 -2.08 33.49 -14.37
C LEU A 21 -2.11 33.07 -15.84
N VAL A 22 -3.32 32.88 -16.39
CA VAL A 22 -3.52 32.56 -17.81
C VAL A 22 -3.11 33.72 -18.71
N SER A 23 -3.42 34.96 -18.31
CA SER A 23 -3.08 36.17 -19.10
C SER A 23 -1.58 36.48 -19.18
N GLN A 24 -0.75 35.86 -18.32
CA GLN A 24 0.71 35.98 -18.35
C GLN A 24 1.38 34.98 -19.29
N LEU A 25 0.66 33.93 -19.72
CA LEU A 25 1.21 32.91 -20.59
C LEU A 25 0.98 33.31 -22.06
N PRO A 26 2.02 33.32 -22.91
CA PRO A 26 1.89 33.64 -24.34
C PRO A 26 1.36 32.43 -25.13
N VAL A 27 0.32 31.77 -24.62
CA VAL A 27 -0.36 30.61 -25.24
C VAL A 27 -1.87 30.84 -25.23
N ASP A 28 -2.59 30.18 -26.14
CA ASP A 28 -4.05 30.26 -26.19
C ASP A 28 -4.67 29.95 -24.80
N PRO A 29 -5.60 30.78 -24.31
CA PRO A 29 -6.29 30.56 -23.04
C PRO A 29 -6.83 29.14 -22.84
N LEU A 30 -7.27 28.46 -23.91
CA LEU A 30 -7.75 27.08 -23.83
C LEU A 30 -6.62 26.10 -23.45
N PHE A 31 -5.45 26.20 -24.09
CA PHE A 31 -4.31 25.34 -23.80
C PHE A 31 -3.70 25.64 -22.44
N ALA A 32 -3.67 26.92 -22.03
CA ALA A 32 -3.25 27.32 -20.68
C ALA A 32 -4.13 26.67 -19.60
N MET A 33 -5.46 26.68 -19.79
CA MET A 33 -6.41 26.07 -18.86
C MET A 33 -6.22 24.54 -18.76
N ILE A 34 -6.07 23.86 -19.90
CA ILE A 34 -5.83 22.41 -19.94
C ILE A 34 -4.51 22.07 -19.21
N GLY A 35 -3.45 22.85 -19.45
CA GLY A 35 -2.16 22.67 -18.77
C GLY A 35 -2.26 22.79 -17.25
N MET A 36 -3.02 23.77 -16.74
CA MET A 36 -3.26 23.93 -15.30
C MET A 36 -4.06 22.78 -14.71
N VAL A 37 -5.11 22.31 -15.40
CA VAL A 37 -5.91 21.16 -14.94
C VAL A 37 -5.04 19.91 -14.82
N ILE A 38 -4.21 19.62 -15.83
CA ILE A 38 -3.28 18.49 -15.82
C ILE A 38 -2.26 18.65 -14.68
N SER A 39 -1.74 19.85 -14.47
CA SER A 39 -0.78 20.14 -13.40
C SER A 39 -1.38 19.92 -12.02
N CYS A 40 -2.59 20.45 -11.76
CA CYS A 40 -3.31 20.22 -10.51
C CYS A 40 -3.67 18.75 -10.30
N ALA A 41 -4.04 18.03 -11.37
CA ALA A 41 -4.31 16.59 -11.31
C ALA A 41 -3.04 15.80 -10.97
N GLY A 42 -1.90 16.13 -11.59
CA GLY A 42 -0.61 15.52 -11.30
C GLY A 42 -0.15 15.76 -9.85
N LEU A 43 -0.26 17.01 -9.37
CA LEU A 43 0.04 17.36 -7.98
C LEU A 43 -0.89 16.67 -6.99
N GLY A 44 -2.18 16.61 -7.29
CA GLY A 44 -3.17 15.90 -6.48
C GLY A 44 -2.89 14.39 -6.41
N TRP A 45 -2.44 13.80 -7.50
CA TRP A 45 -2.04 12.39 -7.55
C TRP A 45 -0.81 12.11 -6.69
N LEU A 46 0.21 12.97 -6.73
CA LEU A 46 1.43 12.85 -5.91
C LEU A 46 1.17 13.13 -4.42
N ALA A 47 0.40 14.19 -4.11
CA ALA A 47 0.14 14.60 -2.74
C ALA A 47 -0.90 13.72 -2.04
N GLY A 48 -1.78 13.07 -2.80
CA GLY A 48 -2.88 12.25 -2.28
C GLY A 48 -2.43 11.19 -1.27
N PRO A 49 -1.50 10.27 -1.61
CA PRO A 49 -1.01 9.25 -0.68
C PRO A 49 -0.41 9.81 0.60
N SER A 50 0.36 10.90 0.51
CA SER A 50 0.99 11.56 1.65
C SER A 50 -0.04 12.15 2.62
N ILE A 51 -1.03 12.89 2.09
CA ILE A 51 -2.12 13.47 2.89
C ILE A 51 -2.99 12.35 3.47
N GLY A 52 -3.32 11.33 2.68
CA GLY A 52 -4.12 10.19 3.14
C GLY A 52 -3.44 9.41 4.27
N SER A 53 -2.13 9.18 4.15
CA SER A 53 -1.32 8.57 5.22
C SER A 53 -1.33 9.44 6.46
N LEU A 54 -1.21 10.76 6.33
CA LEU A 54 -1.22 11.69 7.46
C LEU A 54 -2.57 11.63 8.21
N VAL A 55 -3.69 11.70 7.48
CA VAL A 55 -5.04 11.58 8.04
C VAL A 55 -5.23 10.22 8.71
N PHE A 56 -4.86 9.12 8.05
CA PHE A 56 -4.97 7.78 8.62
C PHE A 56 -4.17 7.65 9.92
N ASN A 57 -2.93 8.13 9.92
CA ASN A 57 -2.05 8.12 11.09
C ASN A 57 -2.61 8.96 12.24
N ALA A 58 -3.20 10.12 11.95
CA ALA A 58 -3.82 10.98 12.96
C ALA A 58 -5.06 10.31 13.59
N VAL A 59 -5.97 9.80 12.75
CA VAL A 59 -7.21 9.14 13.21
C VAL A 59 -6.92 7.86 13.99
N LYS A 60 -5.93 7.06 13.56
CA LYS A 60 -5.59 5.77 14.17
C LYS A 60 -4.37 5.84 15.11
N ARG A 61 -3.99 7.03 15.58
CA ARG A 61 -2.78 7.20 16.43
C ARG A 61 -2.72 6.26 17.63
N ASN A 62 -3.88 6.02 18.26
CA ASN A 62 -3.99 5.22 19.48
C ASN A 62 -3.68 3.72 19.22
N TYR A 63 -3.92 3.25 17.99
CA TYR A 63 -3.72 1.85 17.62
C TYR A 63 -2.36 1.61 16.95
N LYS A 64 -1.74 2.64 16.37
CA LYS A 64 -0.50 2.54 15.60
C LYS A 64 0.64 1.87 16.39
N GLY A 65 0.85 2.27 17.64
CA GLY A 65 1.87 1.67 18.51
C GLY A 65 1.61 0.18 18.78
N GLN A 66 0.36 -0.18 19.10
CA GLN A 66 0.00 -1.58 19.32
C GLN A 66 0.09 -2.43 18.04
N MET A 67 -0.20 -1.85 16.87
CA MET A 67 -0.06 -2.51 15.58
C MET A 67 1.41 -2.86 15.31
N ALA A 68 2.33 -1.90 15.46
CA ALA A 68 3.76 -2.13 15.25
C ALA A 68 4.33 -3.23 16.18
N ILE A 69 3.88 -3.26 17.44
CA ILE A 69 4.28 -4.32 18.39
C ILE A 69 3.74 -5.68 17.95
N LYS A 70 2.46 -5.77 17.56
CA LYS A 70 1.84 -7.03 17.13
C LYS A 70 2.45 -7.55 15.82
N GLU A 71 2.80 -6.64 14.92
CA GLU A 71 3.46 -6.93 13.65
C GLU A 71 4.88 -7.47 13.87
N SER A 72 5.69 -6.83 14.70
CA SER A 72 7.03 -7.35 15.02
C SER A 72 6.98 -8.72 15.69
N GLN A 73 6.04 -8.92 16.62
CA GLN A 73 5.79 -10.23 17.23
C GLN A 73 5.33 -11.27 16.21
N PHE A 74 4.51 -10.88 15.23
CA PHE A 74 4.07 -11.76 14.16
C PHE A 74 5.26 -12.19 13.29
N PHE A 75 6.10 -11.26 12.84
CA PHE A 75 7.31 -11.57 12.06
C PHE A 75 8.27 -12.47 12.84
N ALA A 76 8.45 -12.23 14.14
CA ALA A 76 9.25 -13.12 15.00
C ALA A 76 8.69 -14.55 15.04
N ARG A 77 7.36 -14.71 15.10
CA ARG A 77 6.70 -16.03 15.04
C ARG A 77 6.85 -16.69 13.68
N VAL A 78 6.71 -15.96 12.58
CA VAL A 78 6.93 -16.48 11.22
C VAL A 78 8.37 -16.97 11.07
N LYS A 79 9.35 -16.15 11.45
CA LYS A 79 10.78 -16.52 11.43
C LYS A 79 11.09 -17.78 12.25
N LYS A 80 10.39 -17.98 13.38
CA LYS A 80 10.55 -19.15 14.24
C LYS A 80 9.97 -20.45 13.65
N HIS A 81 8.84 -20.36 12.94
CA HIS A 81 8.09 -21.53 12.47
C HIS A 81 8.28 -21.85 10.99
N ARG A 82 8.96 -20.98 10.24
CA ARG A 82 9.29 -21.23 8.83
C ARG A 82 10.17 -22.47 8.69
N VAL A 83 9.88 -23.25 7.67
CA VAL A 83 10.69 -24.39 7.24
C VAL A 83 11.93 -23.92 6.48
N ASP A 84 13.01 -24.70 6.53
CA ASP A 84 14.21 -24.46 5.73
C ASP A 84 13.98 -24.82 4.24
N PRO A 85 14.08 -23.84 3.32
CA PRO A 85 13.79 -24.03 1.91
C PRO A 85 14.85 -24.88 1.19
N SER A 86 16.04 -25.06 1.76
CA SER A 86 17.10 -25.89 1.17
C SER A 86 16.73 -27.37 1.09
N THR A 87 15.75 -27.80 1.89
CA THR A 87 15.29 -29.19 1.99
C THR A 87 14.13 -29.53 1.04
N SER A 88 13.93 -28.71 0.02
CA SER A 88 12.89 -28.92 -0.99
C SER A 88 13.17 -30.14 -1.87
N SER A 89 12.14 -30.96 -2.11
CA SER A 89 12.20 -32.07 -3.07
C SER A 89 11.10 -31.91 -4.11
N MET A 90 11.27 -32.49 -5.29
CA MET A 90 10.30 -32.45 -6.39
C MET A 90 8.92 -32.99 -5.97
N GLY A 91 8.86 -33.93 -5.01
CA GLY A 91 7.62 -34.47 -4.43
C GLY A 91 7.07 -33.70 -3.21
N ASN A 92 7.81 -32.71 -2.70
CA ASN A 92 7.43 -31.89 -1.56
C ASN A 92 7.94 -30.45 -1.78
N PRO A 93 7.24 -29.63 -2.58
CA PRO A 93 7.63 -28.25 -2.83
C PRO A 93 7.52 -27.41 -1.56
N VAL A 94 8.37 -26.38 -1.45
CA VAL A 94 8.41 -25.52 -0.27
C VAL A 94 7.11 -24.71 -0.17
N PRO A 95 6.43 -24.70 1.00
CA PRO A 95 5.29 -23.83 1.23
C PRO A 95 5.71 -22.35 1.25
N ASP A 96 4.74 -21.43 1.36
CA ASP A 96 4.99 -19.99 1.50
C ASP A 96 6.00 -19.71 2.62
N PHE A 97 7.23 -19.34 2.24
CA PHE A 97 8.37 -19.18 3.16
C PHE A 97 8.29 -17.87 3.97
N TYR A 98 7.74 -16.82 3.37
CA TYR A 98 7.65 -15.48 3.97
C TYR A 98 6.29 -15.22 4.64
N GLY A 99 5.28 -16.03 4.34
CA GLY A 99 3.94 -15.85 4.88
C GLY A 99 3.17 -14.72 4.19
N GLU A 100 3.48 -14.43 2.93
CA GLU A 100 2.85 -13.36 2.14
C GLU A 100 1.34 -13.54 2.00
N LYS A 101 0.84 -14.78 2.04
CA LYS A 101 -0.60 -15.08 1.88
C LYS A 101 -1.38 -15.01 3.20
N ILE A 102 -0.73 -14.68 4.33
CA ILE A 102 -1.37 -14.64 5.65
C ILE A 102 -2.14 -13.31 5.81
N SER A 103 -3.43 -13.34 5.49
CA SER A 103 -4.34 -12.19 5.67
C SER A 103 -5.21 -12.28 6.93
N SER A 104 -5.23 -13.44 7.60
CA SER A 104 -6.10 -13.70 8.75
C SER A 104 -5.51 -14.69 9.74
N VAL A 105 -6.09 -14.78 10.94
CA VAL A 105 -5.72 -15.77 11.96
C VAL A 105 -5.98 -17.20 11.48
N ALA A 106 -7.06 -17.42 10.72
CA ALA A 106 -7.35 -18.71 10.10
C ALA A 106 -6.25 -19.08 9.08
N GLY A 107 -5.87 -18.12 8.23
CA GLY A 107 -4.75 -18.27 7.29
C GLY A 107 -3.43 -18.58 7.99
N TYR A 108 -3.14 -17.93 9.13
CA TYR A 108 -1.95 -18.23 9.93
C TYR A 108 -1.94 -19.67 10.48
N ARG A 109 -3.09 -20.17 10.95
CA ARG A 109 -3.19 -21.56 11.44
C ARG A 109 -3.01 -22.57 10.31
N GLN A 110 -3.55 -22.29 9.13
CA GLN A 110 -3.35 -23.11 7.94
C GLN A 110 -1.89 -23.12 7.53
N TRP A 111 -1.27 -21.94 7.44
CA TRP A 111 0.15 -21.81 7.17
C TRP A 111 1.02 -22.64 8.13
N LEU A 112 0.75 -22.60 9.44
CA LEU A 112 1.45 -23.44 10.42
C LEU A 112 1.27 -24.95 10.17
N LYS A 113 0.11 -25.38 9.68
CA LYS A 113 -0.12 -26.79 9.30
C LYS A 113 0.69 -27.15 8.06
N ASP A 114 0.75 -26.27 7.08
CA ASP A 114 1.50 -26.49 5.84
C ASP A 114 3.00 -26.63 6.12
N GLN A 115 3.57 -25.75 6.97
CA GLN A 115 4.95 -25.88 7.46
C GLN A 115 5.17 -27.24 8.16
N ARG A 116 4.23 -27.66 9.02
CA ARG A 116 4.33 -28.92 9.76
C ARG A 116 4.20 -30.15 8.85
N ASN A 117 3.33 -30.09 7.85
CA ASN A 117 3.13 -31.15 6.87
C ASN A 117 4.36 -31.33 5.98
N PHE A 118 5.01 -30.23 5.59
CA PHE A 118 6.29 -30.29 4.89
C PHE A 118 7.36 -31.01 5.72
N ASN A 119 7.50 -30.65 7.00
CA ASN A 119 8.46 -31.30 7.89
C ASN A 119 8.15 -32.79 8.14
N LYS A 120 6.87 -33.18 8.18
CA LYS A 120 6.47 -34.60 8.30
C LYS A 120 6.82 -35.41 7.06
N LYS A 121 6.59 -34.85 5.87
CA LYS A 121 6.95 -35.49 4.60
C LYS A 121 8.46 -35.70 4.50
N ARG A 122 9.26 -34.82 5.10
CA ARG A 122 10.72 -35.01 5.23
C ARG A 122 11.10 -36.19 6.12
N THR A 123 10.40 -36.45 7.21
CA THR A 123 10.76 -37.54 8.16
C THR A 123 10.27 -38.92 7.74
N LEU A 124 9.32 -38.99 6.80
CA LEU A 124 8.73 -40.24 6.32
C LEU A 124 9.38 -40.76 5.03
N VAL A 125 10.31 -39.99 4.46
CA VAL A 125 11.20 -40.37 3.36
C VAL A 125 12.59 -40.59 3.94
#